data_AF-D4U228-F1
#
_entry.id   AF-D4U228-F1
#
_cell.length_a   1.000
_cell.length_b   1.000
_cell.length_c   1.000
_cell.angle_alpha   90.00
_cell.angle_beta   90.00
_cell.angle_gamma   90.00
#
_symmetry.space_group_name_H-M   'P 1'
#
loop_
_entity.id
_entity.type
_entity.pdbx_description
1 polymer ?
#
loop_
_entity_poly.entity_id
_entity_poly.type
_entity_poly.pdbx_seq_one_letter_code
_entity_poly.pdbx_strand_id
1 'polypeptide(L)'
;MSIRPARVRAIVVAILVLAFIIPWTYAHIAYAWRWKRFQTGTRITCQDRYLVSGNPHQPSQLLGNLSSGLPVLVRVKGEVVIGTETASLGLSAVDGENFHRLGLVTEIHRGESTTIAGVGTFTLKEAHSGTVWFTPNPGGAAFCFDPDPTFTMNNFAQQGH
;
A
#
# COMPACT_ATOMS: atom_id res chain seq x y z
N MET A 1 40.99 -8.40 -44.22
CA MET A 1 40.67 -7.75 -42.92
C MET A 1 40.98 -8.75 -41.79
N SER A 2 42.21 -8.77 -41.26
CA SER A 2 42.59 -9.71 -40.18
C SER A 2 42.09 -9.16 -38.84
N ILE A 3 41.01 -9.76 -38.34
CA ILE A 3 40.49 -9.46 -37.00
C ILE A 3 41.49 -10.06 -36.01
N ARG A 4 42.45 -9.24 -35.56
CA ARG A 4 43.49 -9.65 -34.61
C ARG A 4 42.82 -10.30 -33.39
N PRO A 5 43.32 -11.43 -32.87
CA PRO A 5 42.73 -12.15 -31.73
C PRO A 5 42.54 -11.28 -30.48
N ALA A 6 43.35 -10.22 -30.35
CA ALA A 6 43.21 -9.21 -29.31
C ALA A 6 41.88 -8.44 -29.34
N ARG A 7 41.33 -8.16 -30.54
CA ARG A 7 40.08 -7.42 -30.70
C ARG A 7 38.88 -8.24 -30.28
N VAL A 8 38.89 -9.54 -30.60
CA VAL A 8 37.84 -10.49 -30.18
C VAL A 8 37.85 -10.65 -28.67
N ARG A 9 39.03 -10.83 -28.05
CA ARG A 9 39.16 -10.91 -26.59
C ARG A 9 38.65 -9.66 -25.89
N ALA A 10 38.96 -8.47 -26.41
CA ALA A 10 38.47 -7.21 -25.86
C ALA A 10 36.93 -7.10 -25.90
N ILE A 11 36.31 -7.51 -27.01
CA ILE A 11 34.85 -7.51 -27.16
C ILE A 11 34.20 -8.51 -26.18
N VAL A 12 34.75 -9.72 -26.08
CA VAL A 12 34.23 -10.75 -25.16
C VAL A 12 34.34 -10.29 -23.70
N VAL A 13 35.47 -9.71 -23.31
CA VAL A 13 35.66 -9.16 -21.96
C VAL A 13 34.66 -8.02 -21.69
N ALA A 14 34.46 -7.12 -22.66
CA ALA A 14 33.48 -6.04 -22.52
C ALA A 14 32.05 -6.56 -22.30
N ILE A 15 31.65 -7.59 -23.05
CA ILE A 15 30.33 -8.24 -22.89
C ILE A 15 30.19 -8.88 -21.51
N LEU A 16 31.22 -9.59 -21.04
CA LEU A 16 31.21 -10.22 -19.71
C LEU A 16 31.13 -9.18 -18.58
N VAL A 17 31.85 -8.06 -18.72
CA VAL A 17 31.79 -6.96 -17.75
C VAL A 17 30.39 -6.34 -17.72
N LEU A 18 29.78 -6.08 -18.88
CA LEU A 18 28.40 -5.59 -18.96
C LEU A 18 27.40 -6.57 -18.34
N ALA A 19 27.54 -7.87 -18.64
CA ALA A 19 26.69 -8.93 -18.12
C ALA A 19 26.82 -9.10 -16.60
N PHE A 20 27.93 -8.67 -15.99
CA PHE A 20 28.09 -8.66 -14.54
C PHE A 20 27.61 -7.35 -13.90
N ILE A 21 27.98 -6.20 -14.48
CA ILE A 21 27.64 -4.88 -13.93
C ILE A 21 26.14 -4.62 -13.97
N ILE A 22 25.44 -4.99 -15.05
CA ILE A 22 24.01 -4.71 -15.20
C ILE A 22 23.18 -5.43 -14.12
N PRO A 23 23.31 -6.75 -13.90
CA PRO A 23 22.61 -7.42 -12.79
C PRO A 23 23.06 -6.94 -11.42
N TRP A 24 24.35 -6.67 -11.22
CA TRP A 24 24.88 -6.16 -9.95
C TRP A 24 24.29 -4.80 -9.58
N THR A 25 24.28 -3.85 -10.53
CA THR A 25 23.67 -2.54 -10.32
C THR A 25 22.17 -2.64 -10.09
N TYR A 26 21.47 -3.49 -10.84
CA TYR A 26 20.04 -3.73 -10.60
C TYR A 26 19.77 -4.30 -9.19
N ALA A 27 20.55 -5.27 -8.74
CA ALA A 27 20.44 -5.85 -7.40
C ALA A 27 20.69 -4.81 -6.31
N HIS A 28 21.70 -3.96 -6.46
CA HIS A 28 21.99 -2.89 -5.50
C HIS A 28 20.93 -1.79 -5.49
N ILE A 29 20.41 -1.39 -6.65
CA ILE A 29 19.32 -0.41 -6.75
C ILE A 29 18.05 -0.98 -6.13
N ALA A 30 17.69 -2.24 -6.42
CA ALA A 30 16.52 -2.89 -5.84
C ALA A 30 16.63 -3.04 -4.31
N TYR A 31 17.81 -3.42 -3.82
CA TYR A 31 18.07 -3.51 -2.38
C TYR A 31 18.00 -2.14 -1.69
N ALA A 32 18.64 -1.13 -2.29
CA ALA A 32 18.63 0.25 -1.79
C ALA A 32 17.23 0.88 -1.85
N TRP A 33 16.39 0.51 -2.82
CA TRP A 33 15.02 1.00 -2.94
C TRP A 33 14.14 0.62 -1.76
N ARG A 34 14.26 -0.62 -1.29
CA ARG A 34 13.55 -1.08 -0.09
C ARG A 34 14.04 -0.32 1.15
N TRP A 35 15.33 -0.01 1.23
CA TRP A 35 15.95 0.77 2.31
C TRP A 35 15.54 2.26 2.28
N LYS A 36 15.50 2.91 1.12
CA LYS A 36 14.96 4.29 0.98
C LYS A 36 13.50 4.38 1.39
N ARG A 37 12.69 3.34 1.11
CA ARG A 37 11.29 3.25 1.58
C ARG A 37 11.16 3.34 3.10
N PHE A 38 12.10 2.74 3.85
CA PHE A 38 12.10 2.80 5.31
C PHE A 38 12.69 4.10 5.88
N GLN A 39 13.54 4.80 5.12
CA GLN A 39 14.25 6.00 5.60
C GLN A 39 13.50 7.32 5.32
N THR A 40 12.63 7.37 4.31
CA THR A 40 12.03 8.63 3.84
C THR A 40 10.63 8.89 4.41
N GLY A 41 9.99 7.89 5.00
CA GLY A 41 8.68 8.05 5.63
C GLY A 41 8.79 7.96 7.15
N THR A 42 8.30 8.98 7.85
CA THR A 42 8.01 8.91 9.29
C THR A 42 7.33 7.57 9.57
N ARG A 43 7.90 6.73 10.45
CA ARG A 43 7.31 5.44 10.78
C ARG A 43 6.02 5.71 11.55
N ILE A 44 4.88 5.69 10.85
CA ILE A 44 3.58 5.94 11.46
C ILE A 44 3.21 4.68 12.24
N THR A 45 3.28 4.78 13.56
CA THR A 45 2.75 3.77 14.48
C THR A 45 1.29 4.09 14.73
N CYS A 46 0.42 3.08 14.69
CA CYS A 46 -0.99 3.25 15.05
C CYS A 46 -1.18 3.10 16.56
N GLN A 47 -0.40 3.84 17.37
CA GLN A 47 -0.54 3.79 18.83
C GLN A 47 -1.93 4.28 19.23
N ASP A 48 -2.59 3.51 20.10
CA ASP A 48 -3.95 3.76 20.60
C ASP A 48 -5.03 3.88 19.49
N ARG A 49 -4.73 3.39 18.29
CA ARG A 49 -5.62 3.38 17.13
C ARG A 49 -5.78 1.97 16.59
N TYR A 50 -6.85 1.75 15.84
CA TYR A 50 -7.11 0.46 15.22
C TYR A 50 -6.34 0.31 13.92
N LEU A 51 -5.72 -0.85 13.69
CA LEU A 51 -5.08 -1.15 12.41
C LEU A 51 -6.12 -1.75 11.46
N VAL A 52 -6.40 -1.05 10.36
CA VAL A 52 -7.30 -1.52 9.30
C VAL A 52 -6.47 -1.75 8.04
N SER A 53 -6.30 -3.01 7.65
CA SER A 53 -5.56 -3.38 6.45
C SER A 53 -6.42 -4.19 5.50
N GLY A 54 -6.21 -4.03 4.20
CA GLY A 54 -6.88 -4.87 3.21
C GLY A 54 -6.03 -5.11 1.97
N ASN A 55 -6.29 -6.25 1.34
CA ASN A 55 -5.66 -6.67 0.09
C ASN A 55 -6.70 -6.60 -1.05
N PRO A 56 -6.30 -6.21 -2.28
CA PRO A 56 -7.18 -6.12 -3.44
C PRO A 56 -7.89 -7.43 -3.80
N HIS A 57 -7.33 -8.58 -3.40
CA HIS A 57 -7.92 -9.90 -3.64
C HIS A 57 -8.86 -10.36 -2.53
N GLN A 58 -8.98 -9.60 -1.44
CA GLN A 58 -9.88 -9.94 -0.34
C GLN A 58 -11.26 -9.28 -0.53
N PRO A 59 -12.34 -9.97 -0.11
CA PRO A 59 -13.66 -9.36 -0.04
C PRO A 59 -13.66 -8.20 0.96
N SER A 60 -14.63 -7.30 0.83
CA SER A 60 -14.84 -6.22 1.78
C SER A 60 -15.10 -6.80 3.17
N GLN A 61 -14.41 -6.26 4.17
CA GLN A 61 -14.48 -6.76 5.56
C GLN A 61 -15.45 -5.91 6.38
N LEU A 62 -16.06 -6.51 7.39
CA LEU A 62 -16.93 -5.79 8.33
C LEU A 62 -16.06 -4.96 9.28
N LEU A 63 -16.18 -3.64 9.20
CA LEU A 63 -15.44 -2.69 10.03
C LEU A 63 -16.10 -2.52 11.41
N GLY A 64 -17.42 -2.36 11.42
CA GLY A 64 -18.18 -1.99 12.60
C GLY A 64 -19.62 -1.64 12.25
N ASN A 65 -20.36 -1.07 13.19
CA ASN A 65 -21.74 -0.64 13.00
C ASN A 65 -21.87 0.87 13.26
N LEU A 66 -22.67 1.56 12.45
CA LEU A 66 -23.09 2.93 12.71
C LEU A 66 -23.92 3.01 13.99
N SER A 67 -24.10 4.23 14.50
CA SER A 67 -25.05 4.53 15.58
C SER A 67 -26.48 4.07 15.29
N SER A 68 -26.87 3.98 14.00
CA SER A 68 -28.15 3.44 13.54
C SER A 68 -28.25 1.92 13.60
N GLY A 69 -27.17 1.21 13.92
CA GLY A 69 -27.08 -0.25 13.90
C GLY A 69 -26.72 -0.85 12.54
N LEU A 70 -26.58 -0.03 11.49
CA LEU A 70 -26.23 -0.50 10.15
C LEU A 70 -24.76 -0.96 10.08
N PRO A 71 -24.48 -2.20 9.62
CA PRO A 71 -23.12 -2.69 9.44
C PRO A 71 -22.38 -1.94 8.32
N VAL A 72 -21.12 -1.61 8.58
CA VAL A 72 -20.21 -0.95 7.62
C VAL A 72 -19.17 -1.92 7.13
N LEU A 73 -19.10 -2.06 5.82
CA LEU A 73 -18.06 -2.76 5.11
C LEU A 73 -16.98 -1.79 4.67
N VAL A 74 -15.73 -2.21 4.84
CA VAL A 74 -14.53 -1.50 4.36
C VAL A 74 -13.90 -2.27 3.21
N ARG A 75 -13.48 -1.53 2.18
CA ARG A 75 -12.66 -2.02 1.07
C ARG A 75 -11.44 -1.13 0.94
N VAL A 76 -10.27 -1.76 0.98
CA VAL A 76 -8.98 -1.08 0.88
C VAL A 76 -8.27 -1.56 -0.39
N LYS A 77 -7.71 -0.62 -1.14
CA LYS A 77 -6.82 -0.92 -2.27
C LYS A 77 -5.65 0.06 -2.22
N GLY A 78 -4.45 -0.48 -2.04
CA GLY A 78 -3.20 0.26 -2.12
C GLY A 78 -2.65 0.32 -3.53
N GLU A 79 -1.88 1.36 -3.81
CA GLU A 79 -1.16 1.52 -5.06
C GLU A 79 0.22 2.10 -4.73
N VAL A 80 1.26 1.49 -5.31
CA VAL A 80 2.63 1.98 -5.14
C VAL A 80 3.14 2.35 -6.50
N VAL A 81 3.37 3.64 -6.69
CA VAL A 81 4.04 4.20 -7.85
C VAL A 81 5.43 4.66 -7.40
N ILE A 82 6.37 4.78 -8.33
CA ILE A 82 7.77 5.13 -8.03
C ILE A 82 7.83 6.42 -7.19
N GLY A 83 8.23 6.27 -5.92
CA GLY A 83 8.41 7.39 -5.00
C GLY A 83 7.14 7.86 -4.29
N THR A 84 5.97 7.32 -4.61
CA THR A 84 4.69 7.69 -4.01
C THR A 84 3.88 6.46 -3.60
N GLU A 85 3.52 6.40 -2.31
CA GLU A 85 2.59 5.41 -1.78
C GLU A 85 1.22 6.05 -1.65
N THR A 86 0.27 5.57 -2.43
CA THR A 86 -1.12 6.01 -2.38
C THR A 86 -2.04 4.85 -2.02
N ALA A 87 -3.17 5.16 -1.44
CA ALA A 87 -4.20 4.17 -1.20
C ALA A 87 -5.59 4.76 -1.40
N SER A 88 -6.50 3.86 -1.75
CA SER A 88 -7.91 4.12 -1.85
C SER A 88 -8.67 3.35 -0.76
N LEU A 89 -9.67 4.02 -0.21
CA LEU A 89 -10.53 3.55 0.87
C LEU A 89 -11.99 3.72 0.42
N GLY A 90 -12.74 2.62 0.43
CA GLY A 90 -14.18 2.63 0.24
C GLY A 90 -14.90 2.15 1.49
N LEU A 91 -15.92 2.88 1.92
CA LEU A 91 -16.84 2.47 2.98
C LEU A 91 -18.26 2.39 2.42
N SER A 92 -18.95 1.31 2.78
CA SER A 92 -20.34 1.10 2.45
C SER A 92 -21.12 0.59 3.66
N ALA A 93 -22.22 1.23 4.00
CA ALA A 93 -23.22 0.67 4.90
C ALA A 93 -24.04 -0.39 4.17
N VAL A 94 -24.44 -1.43 4.88
CA VAL A 94 -25.30 -2.50 4.37
C VAL A 94 -26.62 -2.43 5.10
N ASP A 95 -27.70 -2.30 4.34
CA ASP A 95 -29.08 -2.32 4.81
C ASP A 95 -29.84 -3.45 4.09
N GLY A 96 -29.83 -4.64 4.68
CA GLY A 96 -30.30 -5.86 4.01
C GLY A 96 -29.49 -6.16 2.75
N GLU A 97 -30.16 -6.14 1.59
CA GLU A 97 -29.55 -6.34 0.27
C GLU A 97 -28.98 -5.04 -0.35
N ASN A 98 -29.25 -3.88 0.26
CA ASN A 98 -28.84 -2.59 -0.28
C ASN A 98 -27.47 -2.17 0.27
N PHE A 99 -26.59 -1.74 -0.64
CA PHE A 99 -25.29 -1.17 -0.29
C PHE A 99 -25.33 0.35 -0.46
N HIS A 100 -25.23 1.07 0.64
CA HIS A 100 -25.15 2.53 0.63
C HIS A 100 -23.69 2.97 0.76
N ARG A 101 -23.14 3.65 -0.25
CA ARG A 101 -21.75 4.15 -0.20
C ARG A 101 -21.66 5.32 0.77
N LEU A 102 -20.92 5.15 1.87
CA LEU A 102 -20.67 6.19 2.87
C LEU A 102 -19.53 7.12 2.46
N GLY A 103 -18.52 6.58 1.78
CA GLY A 103 -17.37 7.34 1.32
C GLY A 103 -16.51 6.52 0.38
N LEU A 104 -15.95 7.20 -0.63
CA LEU A 104 -14.92 6.65 -1.50
C LEU A 104 -13.83 7.70 -1.63
N VAL A 105 -12.65 7.37 -1.12
CA VAL A 105 -11.46 8.20 -1.21
C VAL A 105 -10.49 7.45 -2.11
N THR A 106 -10.17 8.04 -3.25
CA THR A 106 -9.40 7.37 -4.31
C THR A 106 -7.90 7.57 -4.16
N GLU A 107 -7.46 8.60 -3.45
CA GLU A 107 -6.06 8.98 -3.37
C GLU A 107 -5.75 9.58 -2.00
N ILE A 108 -5.14 8.77 -1.14
CA ILE A 108 -4.61 9.17 0.17
C ILE A 108 -3.13 8.90 0.13
N HIS A 109 -2.29 9.89 0.43
CA HIS A 109 -0.85 9.69 0.50
C HIS A 109 -0.43 9.18 1.87
N ARG A 110 0.73 8.53 1.95
CA ARG A 110 1.28 8.08 3.23
C ARG A 110 1.35 9.25 4.22
N GLY A 111 0.73 9.09 5.39
CA GLY A 111 0.63 10.10 6.44
C GLY A 111 -0.52 11.09 6.31
N GLU A 112 -1.23 11.10 5.19
CA GLU A 112 -2.48 11.84 5.08
C GLU A 112 -3.60 11.09 5.79
N SER A 113 -4.54 11.88 6.30
CA SER A 113 -5.74 11.40 6.97
C SER A 113 -6.99 11.87 6.25
N THR A 114 -7.98 10.98 6.13
CA THR A 114 -9.32 11.31 5.68
C THR A 114 -10.33 11.01 6.78
N THR A 115 -11.32 11.87 6.95
CA THR A 115 -12.39 11.69 7.94
C THR A 115 -13.70 11.41 7.22
N ILE A 116 -14.44 10.41 7.68
CA ILE A 116 -15.78 10.09 7.16
C ILE A 116 -16.77 10.25 8.32
N ALA A 117 -17.73 11.14 8.13
CA ALA A 117 -18.69 11.51 9.17
C ALA A 117 -19.47 10.29 9.66
N GLY A 118 -19.56 10.14 11.00
CA GLY A 118 -20.27 9.04 11.65
C GLY A 118 -19.55 7.68 11.62
N VAL A 119 -18.34 7.60 11.05
CA VAL A 119 -17.50 6.40 11.09
C VAL A 119 -16.19 6.66 11.80
N GLY A 120 -15.42 7.67 11.37
CA GLY A 120 -14.15 8.01 12.00
C GLY A 120 -13.08 8.50 11.00
N THR A 121 -11.84 8.55 11.49
CA THR A 121 -10.68 9.07 10.75
C THR A 121 -9.72 7.95 10.36
N PHE A 122 -9.31 7.92 9.10
CA PHE A 122 -8.37 6.95 8.54
C PHE A 122 -7.09 7.67 8.14
N THR A 123 -5.95 7.24 8.67
CA THR A 123 -4.63 7.74 8.29
C THR A 123 -3.87 6.67 7.53
N LEU A 124 -3.37 6.96 6.33
CA LEU A 124 -2.60 5.96 5.58
C LEU A 124 -1.24 5.74 6.24
N LYS A 125 -1.03 4.54 6.77
CA LYS A 125 0.24 4.13 7.37
C LYS A 125 1.21 3.65 6.31
N GLU A 126 0.75 2.75 5.44
CA GLU A 126 1.60 2.11 4.44
C GLU A 126 0.75 1.55 3.28
N ALA A 127 1.27 1.67 2.06
CA ALA A 127 0.75 0.94 0.91
C ALA A 127 1.82 -0.04 0.43
N HIS A 128 1.43 -1.28 0.13
CA HIS A 128 2.34 -2.32 -0.35
C HIS A 128 1.83 -2.92 -1.66
N SER A 129 2.65 -2.88 -2.71
CA SER A 129 2.36 -3.63 -3.93
C SER A 129 2.85 -5.07 -3.81
N GLY A 130 2.05 -6.02 -4.31
CA GLY A 130 2.39 -7.45 -4.31
C GLY A 130 3.65 -7.76 -5.14
N THR A 131 3.98 -6.90 -6.12
CA THR A 131 5.19 -7.04 -6.93
C THR A 131 5.74 -5.65 -7.28
N VAL A 132 7.06 -5.44 -7.10
CA VAL A 132 7.73 -4.17 -7.42
C VAL A 132 7.85 -4.05 -8.95
N TRP A 133 7.03 -3.19 -9.57
CA TRP A 133 7.08 -2.90 -11.02
C TRP A 133 7.10 -1.40 -11.31
N PHE A 134 7.46 -1.06 -12.54
CA PHE A 134 7.38 0.30 -13.11
C PHE A 134 5.94 0.71 -13.46
N THR A 135 5.00 -0.23 -13.44
CA THR A 135 3.56 -0.01 -13.64
C THR A 135 2.83 -0.02 -12.30
N PRO A 136 1.78 0.82 -12.13
CA PRO A 136 0.97 0.80 -10.92
C PRO A 136 0.29 -0.57 -10.80
N ASN A 137 0.76 -1.37 -9.86
CA ASN A 137 0.27 -2.73 -9.67
C ASN A 137 -0.58 -2.76 -8.40
N PRO A 138 -1.85 -3.21 -8.48
CA PRO A 138 -2.75 -3.24 -7.33
C PRO A 138 -2.11 -3.94 -6.14
N GLY A 139 -2.05 -3.22 -5.03
CA GLY A 139 -1.44 -3.62 -3.77
C GLY A 139 -2.42 -3.55 -2.62
N GLY A 140 -2.02 -4.04 -1.46
CA GLY A 140 -2.74 -3.80 -0.21
C GLY A 140 -2.31 -2.48 0.42
N ALA A 141 -3.08 -2.03 1.41
CA ALA A 141 -2.72 -0.88 2.22
C ALA A 141 -3.17 -1.09 3.67
N ALA A 142 -2.50 -0.39 4.57
CA ALA A 142 -2.77 -0.37 6.00
C ALA A 142 -3.06 1.06 6.45
N PHE A 143 -4.15 1.23 7.17
CA PHE A 143 -4.61 2.49 7.73
C PHE A 143 -4.63 2.42 9.26
N CYS A 144 -4.27 3.52 9.91
CA CYS A 144 -4.61 3.74 11.31
C CYS A 144 -6.01 4.35 11.36
N PHE A 145 -6.94 3.66 12.02
CA PHE A 145 -8.33 4.05 12.16
C PHE A 145 -8.63 4.53 13.57
N ASP A 146 -9.25 5.70 13.65
CA ASP A 146 -9.71 6.35 14.87
C ASP A 146 -11.25 6.47 14.78
N PRO A 147 -12.00 5.59 15.46
CA PRO A 147 -13.45 5.55 15.34
C PRO A 147 -14.11 6.80 15.91
N ASP A 148 -15.19 7.24 15.26
CA ASP A 148 -16.10 8.22 15.86
C ASP A 148 -16.68 7.64 17.16
N PRO A 149 -16.88 8.44 18.23
CA PRO A 149 -17.47 7.97 19.49
C PRO A 149 -18.82 7.27 19.33
N THR A 150 -19.56 7.56 18.26
CA THR A 150 -20.85 6.96 17.95
C THR A 150 -20.75 5.66 17.13
N PHE A 151 -19.55 5.30 16.67
CA PHE A 151 -19.27 4.12 15.85
C PHE A 151 -18.85 2.93 16.72
N THR A 152 -19.50 1.77 16.53
CA THR A 152 -19.18 0.56 17.28
C THR A 152 -18.25 -0.34 16.48
N MET A 153 -17.02 -0.51 16.96
CA MET A 153 -16.02 -1.37 16.31
C MET A 153 -16.30 -2.86 16.49
N ASN A 154 -16.11 -3.63 15.42
CA ASN A 154 -16.08 -5.09 15.49
C ASN A 154 -14.65 -5.60 15.66
N ASN A 155 -14.48 -6.76 16.32
CA ASN A 155 -13.21 -7.36 16.76
C ASN A 155 -12.12 -7.61 15.68
N PHE A 156 -12.38 -7.29 14.42
CA PHE A 156 -11.42 -7.50 13.32
C PHE A 156 -10.33 -6.43 13.25
N ALA A 157 -10.56 -5.24 13.80
CA ALA A 157 -9.51 -4.26 13.87
C ALA A 157 -8.70 -4.47 15.15
N GLN A 158 -7.45 -4.85 14.99
CA GLN A 158 -6.54 -5.01 16.13
C GLN A 158 -6.11 -3.63 16.61
N GLN A 159 -6.10 -3.41 17.93
CA GLN A 159 -5.43 -2.24 18.50
C GLN A 159 -3.95 -2.31 18.09
N GLY A 160 -3.46 -1.23 17.49
CA GLY A 160 -2.06 -1.12 17.10
C GLY A 160 -1.20 -0.98 18.35
N HIS A 161 -0.62 -2.10 18.80
CA HIS A 161 0.44 -2.11 19.81
C HIS A 161 1.81 -1.80 19.20
#